data_AF-A0A9D7NUJ9-F1
#
_entry.id   AF-A0A9D7NUJ9-F1
#
_cell.length_a   1.000
_cell.length_b   1.000
_cell.length_c   1.000
_cell.angle_alpha   90.00
_cell.angle_beta   90.00
_cell.angle_gamma   90.00
#
_symmetry.space_group_name_H-M   'P 1'
#
loop_
_entity.id
_entity.type
_entity.pdbx_description
1 polymer ?
#
loop_
_entity_poly.entity_id
_entity_poly.type
_entity_poly.pdbx_seq_one_letter_code
_entity_poly.pdbx_strand_id
1 'polypeptide(L)'
;MSDAEADNTATVDQALAMLPDDEEIHTFMQAGFTLIGADWDRKELIELIERAWVRKLTGANARAMGHGLAVPHADTWLFIATREAACTTPPTGEGR
;
A
#
# COMPACT_ATOMS: atom_id res chain seq x y z
N MET A 1 21.59 -13.80 2.91
CA MET A 1 21.30 -12.48 3.47
C MET A 1 19.78 -12.39 3.45
N SER A 2 19.12 -13.07 4.39
CA SER A 2 18.80 -12.53 5.71
C SER A 2 17.95 -11.28 5.55
N ASP A 3 16.64 -11.46 5.49
CA ASP A 3 15.77 -10.93 6.53
C ASP A 3 14.46 -11.73 6.45
N ALA A 4 13.99 -12.15 7.62
CA ALA A 4 12.62 -12.59 7.75
C ALA A 4 11.75 -11.41 7.27
N GLU A 5 11.09 -11.57 6.13
CA GLU A 5 9.95 -10.74 5.79
C GLU A 5 8.93 -11.02 6.90
N ALA A 6 8.99 -10.25 7.99
CA ALA A 6 7.89 -10.12 8.93
C ALA A 6 6.65 -9.95 8.05
N ASP A 7 5.65 -10.81 8.26
CA ASP A 7 4.43 -10.86 7.45
C ASP A 7 3.78 -9.48 7.45
N ASN A 8 4.15 -8.64 6.47
CA ASN A 8 3.75 -7.24 6.33
C ASN A 8 2.37 -7.19 5.67
N THR A 9 1.46 -8.05 6.12
CA THR A 9 0.13 -8.22 5.59
C THR A 9 -0.86 -7.49 6.49
N ALA A 10 -1.75 -6.70 5.88
CA ALA A 10 -2.80 -5.98 6.59
C ALA A 10 -4.12 -6.74 6.51
N THR A 11 -4.86 -6.79 7.61
CA THR A 11 -6.21 -7.37 7.62
C THR A 11 -7.20 -6.53 6.81
N VAL A 12 -8.34 -7.15 6.45
CA VAL A 12 -9.69 -6.55 6.46
C VAL A 12 -9.78 -5.05 6.77
N ASP A 13 -10.06 -4.84 8.04
CA ASP A 13 -10.41 -3.56 8.59
C ASP A 13 -9.20 -2.62 8.63
N GLN A 14 -7.98 -3.14 8.79
CA GLN A 14 -6.76 -2.33 8.77
C GLN A 14 -6.56 -1.64 7.42
N ALA A 15 -6.67 -2.37 6.31
CA ALA A 15 -6.48 -1.77 4.99
C ALA A 15 -7.57 -0.73 4.68
N LEU A 16 -8.82 -1.01 5.08
CA LEU A 16 -9.93 -0.07 4.90
C LEU A 16 -9.77 1.18 5.76
N ALA A 17 -9.25 1.05 6.99
CA ALA A 17 -8.96 2.17 7.88
C ALA A 17 -7.81 3.06 7.37
N MET A 18 -6.94 2.54 6.50
CA MET A 18 -5.86 3.30 5.87
C MET A 18 -6.33 4.13 4.67
N LEU A 19 -7.49 3.82 4.08
CA LEU A 19 -7.98 4.55 2.91
C LEU A 19 -8.35 5.99 3.26
N PRO A 20 -8.04 6.98 2.39
CA PRO A 20 -8.56 8.33 2.47
C PRO A 20 -10.10 8.37 2.51
N ASP A 21 -10.62 9.50 2.99
CA ASP A 21 -12.07 9.76 2.99
C ASP A 21 -12.55 10.29 1.62
N ASP A 22 -11.62 10.60 0.70
CA ASP A 22 -11.88 11.10 -0.64
C ASP A 22 -12.65 10.09 -1.50
N GLU A 23 -13.48 10.58 -2.42
CA GLU A 23 -14.26 9.73 -3.33
C GLU A 23 -13.38 9.03 -4.38
N GLU A 24 -12.35 9.72 -4.85
CA GLU A 24 -11.32 9.19 -5.75
C GLU A 24 -9.99 9.11 -4.98
N ILE A 25 -9.33 7.96 -5.05
CA ILE A 25 -8.07 7.70 -4.36
C ILE A 25 -6.99 7.47 -5.41
N HIS A 26 -5.89 8.21 -5.26
CA HIS A 26 -4.74 8.09 -6.14
C HIS A 26 -4.10 6.70 -6.01
N THR A 27 -3.76 6.10 -7.14
CA THR A 27 -3.06 4.83 -7.20
C THR A 27 -1.96 4.85 -8.25
N PHE A 28 -1.02 3.93 -8.15
CA PHE A 28 -0.13 3.62 -9.26
C PHE A 28 0.16 2.12 -9.38
N MET A 29 0.51 1.70 -10.58
CA MET A 29 1.07 0.37 -10.85
C MET A 29 2.47 0.51 -11.42
N GLN A 30 3.33 -0.46 -11.11
CA GLN A 30 4.63 -0.58 -11.75
C GLN A 30 4.52 -1.47 -13.00
N ALA A 31 4.77 -0.88 -14.16
CA ALA A 31 4.81 -1.56 -15.46
C ALA A 31 6.24 -1.52 -16.02
N GLY A 32 7.05 -2.50 -15.64
CA GLY A 32 8.48 -2.52 -15.96
C GLY A 32 9.24 -1.39 -15.28
N PHE A 33 9.80 -0.48 -16.08
CA PHE A 33 10.55 0.71 -15.61
C PHE A 33 9.68 1.97 -15.46
N THR A 34 8.37 1.86 -15.74
CA THR A 34 7.43 2.99 -15.73
C THR A 34 6.43 2.84 -14.59
N LEU A 35 6.03 3.97 -14.00
CA LEU A 35 4.89 4.05 -13.10
C LEU A 35 3.68 4.56 -13.86
N ILE A 36 2.56 3.85 -13.78
CA ILE A 36 1.28 4.23 -14.38
C ILE A 36 0.37 4.66 -13.24
N GLY A 37 0.11 5.97 -13.14
CA GLY A 37 -0.83 6.53 -12.17
C GLY A 37 -2.27 6.46 -12.68
N ALA A 38 -3.20 6.16 -11.79
CA ALA A 38 -4.63 6.20 -12.05
C ALA A 38 -5.38 6.54 -10.75
N ASP A 39 -6.40 7.38 -10.83
CA ASP A 39 -7.29 7.62 -9.70
C ASP A 39 -8.44 6.63 -9.80
N TRP A 40 -8.79 6.00 -8.68
CA TRP A 40 -9.84 4.99 -8.61
C TRP A 40 -10.94 5.42 -7.66
N ASP A 41 -12.17 5.07 -7.99
CA ASP A 41 -13.30 5.21 -7.08
C ASP A 41 -13.05 4.43 -5.79
N ARG A 42 -13.25 5.10 -4.65
CA ARG A 42 -13.04 4.50 -3.31
C ARG A 42 -13.86 3.22 -3.13
N LYS A 43 -15.07 3.16 -3.69
CA LYS A 43 -15.93 1.97 -3.62
C LYS A 43 -15.31 0.78 -4.37
N GLU A 44 -14.76 1.02 -5.55
CA GLU A 44 -14.10 -0.03 -6.34
C GLU A 44 -12.83 -0.54 -5.63
N LEU A 45 -12.07 0.35 -4.99
CA LEU A 45 -10.91 -0.05 -4.19
C LEU A 45 -11.29 -0.87 -2.96
N ILE A 46 -12.39 -0.54 -2.28
CA ILE A 46 -12.90 -1.33 -1.15
C ILE A 46 -13.22 -2.76 -1.62
N GLU A 47 -13.97 -2.89 -2.71
CA GLU A 47 -14.30 -4.21 -3.27
C GLU A 47 -13.05 -4.99 -3.69
N LEU A 48 -12.07 -4.31 -4.29
CA LEU A 48 -10.79 -4.91 -4.66
C LEU A 48 -10.03 -5.39 -3.43
N ILE A 49 -9.94 -4.58 -2.38
CA ILE A 49 -9.26 -4.90 -1.12
C ILE A 49 -9.92 -6.10 -0.44
N GLU A 50 -11.25 -6.12 -0.35
CA GLU A 50 -12.02 -7.21 0.25
C GLU A 50 -11.85 -8.54 -0.49
N ARG A 51 -11.72 -8.50 -1.82
CA ARG A 51 -11.54 -9.69 -2.67
C ARG A 51 -10.07 -10.10 -2.82
N ALA A 52 -9.14 -9.21 -2.52
CA ALA A 52 -7.71 -9.48 -2.65
C ALA A 52 -7.28 -10.60 -1.71
N TRP A 53 -6.60 -11.61 -2.26
CA TRP A 53 -6.09 -12.73 -1.49
C TRP A 53 -4.98 -12.34 -0.51
N VAL A 54 -4.33 -11.19 -0.73
CA VAL A 54 -3.34 -10.58 0.18
C VAL A 54 -3.40 -9.06 0.07
N ARG A 55 -3.14 -8.35 1.17
CA ARG A 55 -2.92 -6.89 1.16
C ARG A 55 -1.66 -6.59 1.93
N LYS A 56 -0.70 -5.95 1.28
CA LYS A 56 0.62 -5.71 1.86
C LYS A 56 0.75 -4.26 2.29
N LEU A 57 1.35 -4.06 3.45
CA LEU A 57 1.93 -2.78 3.79
C LEU A 57 3.17 -2.55 2.93
N THR A 58 3.29 -1.37 2.34
CA THR A 58 4.34 -1.09 1.37
C THR A 58 5.67 -0.74 2.04
N GLY A 59 6.76 -0.79 1.27
CA GLY A 59 8.10 -0.42 1.72
C GLY A 59 8.28 1.11 1.88
N ALA A 60 9.44 1.50 2.41
CA ALA A 60 9.76 2.90 2.75
C ALA A 60 9.56 3.88 1.58
N ASN A 61 9.96 3.53 0.37
CA ASN A 61 9.84 4.42 -0.80
C ASN A 61 8.37 4.70 -1.15
N ALA A 62 7.53 3.67 -1.23
CA ALA A 62 6.11 3.85 -1.55
C ALA A 62 5.37 4.60 -0.44
N ARG A 63 5.69 4.32 0.83
CA ARG A 63 5.17 5.08 1.97
C ARG A 63 5.57 6.56 1.95
N ALA A 64 6.82 6.86 1.58
CA ALA A 64 7.28 8.25 1.44
C ALA A 64 6.54 9.01 0.32
N MET A 65 5.95 8.29 -0.65
CA MET A 65 5.06 8.85 -1.66
C MET A 65 3.59 8.85 -1.23
N GLY A 66 3.27 8.52 0.03
CA GLY A 66 1.90 8.43 0.54
C GLY A 66 1.14 7.15 0.17
N HIS A 67 1.80 6.14 -0.41
CA HIS A 67 1.16 4.89 -0.84
C HIS A 67 1.50 3.75 0.11
N GLY A 68 0.79 3.66 1.22
CA GLY A 68 1.07 2.73 2.32
C GLY A 68 0.55 1.30 2.12
N LEU A 69 -0.31 1.08 1.13
CA LEU A 69 -0.99 -0.19 0.89
C LEU A 69 -0.75 -0.66 -0.55
N ALA A 70 -0.55 -1.97 -0.73
CA ALA A 70 -0.50 -2.60 -2.04
C ALA A 70 -1.37 -3.87 -2.09
N VAL A 71 -2.10 -4.03 -3.18
CA VAL A 71 -2.93 -5.22 -3.46
C VAL A 71 -2.59 -5.80 -4.82
N PRO A 72 -2.73 -7.13 -5.02
CA PRO A 72 -2.60 -7.74 -6.33
C PRO A 72 -3.63 -7.16 -7.31
N HIS A 73 -3.18 -6.76 -8.49
CA HIS A 73 -4.04 -6.31 -9.57
C HIS A 73 -3.44 -6.72 -10.91
N ALA A 74 -4.18 -7.52 -11.68
CA ALA A 74 -3.66 -8.23 -12.85
C ALA A 74 -2.36 -9.00 -12.51
N ASP A 75 -1.31 -8.83 -13.31
CA ASP A 75 0.00 -9.49 -13.12
C ASP A 75 1.00 -8.60 -12.32
N THR A 76 0.51 -7.58 -11.62
CA THR A 76 1.34 -6.63 -10.85
C THR A 76 0.69 -6.25 -9.52
N TRP A 77 1.26 -5.25 -8.86
CA TRP A 77 0.75 -4.63 -7.64
C TRP A 77 0.15 -3.27 -7.94
N LEU A 78 -1.04 -3.03 -7.42
CA LEU A 78 -1.65 -1.72 -7.32
C LEU A 78 -1.27 -1.11 -5.98
N PHE A 79 -0.53 -0.01 -6.03
CA PHE A 79 -0.16 0.78 -4.86
C PHE A 79 -1.22 1.84 -4.65
N ILE A 80 -1.78 1.88 -3.46
CA ILE A 80 -2.94 2.71 -3.12
C ILE A 80 -2.47 3.82 -2.19
N ALA A 81 -2.82 5.07 -2.50
CA ALA A 81 -2.60 6.19 -1.62
C ALA A 81 -3.39 5.99 -0.32
N THR A 82 -2.74 6.20 0.81
CA THR A 82 -3.29 5.99 2.15
C THR A 82 -3.26 7.30 2.91
N ARG A 83 -4.19 7.46 3.86
CA ARG A 83 -4.06 8.50 4.88
C ARG A 83 -2.73 8.30 5.57
N GLU A 84 -2.02 9.39 5.86
CA GLU A 84 -0.88 9.30 6.77
C GLU A 84 -1.40 8.86 8.14
N ALA A 85 -1.27 7.56 8.43
CA ALA A 85 -1.50 6.99 9.75
C ALA A 85 -0.34 6.07 10.09
N ALA A 86 0.68 6.66 10.71
CA ALA A 86 1.65 6.03 11.60
C ALA A 86 2.25 4.70 11.14
N CYS A 87 3.06 4.69 10.08
CA CYS A 87 4.19 3.77 10.12
C CYS A 87 5.23 4.35 11.07
N THR A 88 5.17 3.92 12.33
CA THR A 88 6.35 3.94 13.20
C THR A 88 7.48 3.27 12.44
N THR A 89 8.40 4.09 11.92
CA THR A 89 9.74 3.63 11.59
C THR A 89 10.25 2.92 12.85
N PRO A 90 10.67 1.64 12.82
CA PRO A 90 11.55 1.18 13.89
C PRO A 90 12.74 2.16 13.91
N PRO A 91 13.19 2.65 15.08
CA PRO A 91 14.29 3.61 15.10
C PRO A 91 15.44 3.00 14.30
N THR A 92 15.82 3.64 13.20
CA THR A 92 17.06 3.32 12.52
C THR A 92 18.13 3.46 13.59
N GLY A 93 18.66 2.33 14.06
CA GLY A 93 19.78 2.28 14.97
C GLY A 93 21.03 2.78 14.24
N GLU A 94 21.12 4.08 14.00
CA GLU A 94 22.40 4.75 13.82
C GLU A 94 22.99 4.99 15.21
N GLY A 95 23.64 3.95 15.71
CA GLY A 95 24.45 3.97 16.92
C GLY A 95 25.87 3.52 16.60
N ARG A 96 26.63 4.48 16.04
CA ARG A 96 28.09 4.71 16.15
C ARG A 96 29.06 3.53 16.20
#